data_AF-A0A242NCY4-F1
#
_entry.id   AF-A0A242NCY4-F1
#
_cell.length_a   1.000
_cell.length_b   1.000
_cell.length_c   1.000
_cell.angle_alpha   90.00
_cell.angle_beta   90.00
_cell.angle_gamma   90.00
#
_symmetry.space_group_name_H-M   'P 1'
#
loop_
_entity.id
_entity.type
_entity.pdbx_description
1 polymer ?
#
loop_
_entity_poly.entity_id
_entity_poly.type
_entity_poly.pdbx_seq_one_letter_code
_entity_poly.pdbx_strand_id
1 'polypeptide(L)'
;MSEYFQIIKGKISDLKVIDTSSAVFGTGALNGLPAISQALMGDNLAAASQVATSNRYEDESDFLNSVQYFTCKIGNLEVRGIFCRAFFRNGDLVEVVVEPCEEDGYLAYALRRPIDHRLWLYPWAMKGSKANSKDALKSVGRFILSIYLCNLIFIIALTRDLGAFIAAFCIATTIYTLFFFIGYFGYKKLLGGGSKEADKIFATLGYPDPETVDMEKEFFEVFINNKSTSDPDFYFDTTTEEYLREDPDGVKWVTFYREAPPIPDYITVIDTELDDNLEDNRI
;
A
#
# COMPACT_ATOMS: atom_id res chain seq x y z
N MET A 1 8.96 14.66 -15.07
CA MET A 1 8.74 13.75 -13.92
C MET A 1 9.50 12.47 -14.23
N SER A 2 10.35 12.00 -13.32
CA SER A 2 11.14 10.77 -13.52
C SER A 2 10.21 9.55 -13.65
N GLU A 3 10.55 8.64 -14.55
CA GLU A 3 9.83 7.38 -14.76
C GLU A 3 9.91 6.47 -13.51
N TYR A 4 10.95 6.62 -12.70
CA TYR A 4 11.21 5.84 -11.48
C TYR A 4 11.41 6.72 -10.24
N PHE A 5 11.19 6.16 -9.06
CA PHE A 5 11.61 6.77 -7.81
C PHE A 5 13.11 6.56 -7.58
N GLN A 6 13.68 7.30 -6.63
CA GLN A 6 15.07 7.14 -6.19
C GLN A 6 15.10 6.29 -4.92
N ILE A 7 16.25 5.73 -4.58
CA ILE A 7 16.43 5.00 -3.31
C ILE A 7 17.48 5.73 -2.48
N ILE A 8 17.16 6.01 -1.21
CA ILE A 8 18.15 6.42 -0.21
C ILE A 8 18.46 5.21 0.66
N LYS A 9 19.74 4.90 0.83
CA LYS A 9 20.22 3.83 1.69
C LYS A 9 21.05 4.40 2.83
N GLY A 10 20.74 3.99 4.05
CA GLY A 10 21.49 4.40 5.23
C GLY A 10 20.78 4.10 6.54
N LYS A 11 21.33 4.65 7.62
CA LYS A 11 20.76 4.51 8.97
C LYS A 11 19.78 5.63 9.27
N ILE A 12 18.67 5.26 9.91
CA ILE A 12 17.69 6.23 10.40
C ILE A 12 18.25 6.98 11.61
N SER A 13 18.09 8.30 11.61
CA SER A 13 18.34 9.17 12.75
C SER A 13 17.20 10.20 12.91
N ASP A 14 17.12 10.86 14.07
CA ASP A 14 16.12 11.89 14.38
C ASP A 14 14.66 11.51 14.07
N LEU A 15 14.29 10.23 14.20
CA LEU A 15 12.93 9.75 13.94
C LEU A 15 11.90 10.42 14.86
N LYS A 16 10.88 11.02 14.25
CA LYS A 16 9.68 11.53 14.91
C LYS A 16 8.48 10.93 14.21
N VAL A 17 7.56 10.38 15.00
CA VAL A 17 6.31 9.79 14.51
C VAL A 17 5.14 10.57 15.08
N ILE A 18 4.16 10.89 14.23
CA ILE A 18 2.94 11.62 14.57
C ILE A 18 1.76 10.70 14.22
N ASP A 19 0.98 10.35 15.24
CA ASP A 19 -0.23 9.55 15.08
C ASP A 19 -1.33 10.35 14.37
N THR A 20 -1.88 9.79 13.29
CA THR A 20 -2.98 10.42 12.56
C THR A 20 -4.24 10.54 13.43
N SER A 21 -4.52 9.59 14.33
CA SER A 21 -5.63 9.67 15.28
C SER A 21 -5.54 10.89 16.21
N SER A 22 -4.32 11.25 16.63
CA SER A 22 -4.06 12.47 17.42
C SER A 22 -4.24 13.73 16.58
N ALA A 23 -3.97 13.68 15.28
CA ALA A 23 -4.23 14.78 14.34
C ALA A 23 -5.72 14.95 13.97
N VAL A 24 -6.55 13.89 13.99
CA VAL A 24 -8.00 13.94 13.76
C VAL A 24 -8.74 14.69 14.88
N PHE A 25 -8.40 14.41 16.14
CA PHE A 25 -9.24 14.76 17.29
C PHE A 25 -8.80 15.99 18.09
N GLY A 26 -7.64 16.58 17.82
CA GLY A 26 -7.34 17.89 18.38
C GLY A 26 -5.87 18.27 18.34
N THR A 27 -5.65 19.58 18.49
CA THR A 27 -4.37 20.29 18.53
C THR A 27 -3.75 20.50 17.16
N GLY A 28 -3.12 21.67 16.97
CA GLY A 28 -2.44 22.06 15.74
C GLY A 28 -1.19 21.22 15.44
N ALA A 29 -1.28 19.90 15.50
CA ALA A 29 -0.21 18.93 15.19
C ALA A 29 0.23 19.03 13.72
N LEU A 30 -0.65 19.52 12.84
CA LEU A 30 -0.31 19.86 11.46
C LEU A 30 0.30 21.26 11.33
N ASN A 31 0.15 22.15 12.32
CA ASN A 31 0.66 23.52 12.26
C ASN A 31 2.19 23.48 12.42
N GLY A 32 2.90 23.90 11.38
CA GLY A 32 4.36 23.81 11.31
C GLY A 32 4.88 22.62 10.50
N LEU A 33 4.00 21.73 10.02
CA LEU A 33 4.37 20.78 8.98
C LEU A 33 4.40 21.46 7.60
N PRO A 34 5.32 21.04 6.72
CA PRO A 34 5.34 21.40 5.29
C PRO A 34 3.97 21.22 4.61
N ALA A 35 3.66 22.07 3.63
CA ALA A 35 2.35 22.07 2.96
C ALA A 35 2.01 20.72 2.31
N ILE A 36 3.01 20.04 1.75
CA ILE A 36 2.88 18.70 1.16
C ILE A 36 2.49 17.67 2.24
N SER A 37 3.11 17.75 3.42
CA SER A 37 2.79 16.87 4.55
C SER A 37 1.37 17.12 5.07
N GLN A 38 0.93 18.38 5.10
CA GLN A 38 -0.44 18.74 5.47
C GLN A 38 -1.47 18.21 4.46
N ALA A 39 -1.20 18.34 3.16
CA ALA A 39 -2.07 17.83 2.11
C ALA A 39 -2.17 16.29 2.18
N LEU A 40 -1.03 15.61 2.32
CA LEU A 40 -0.97 14.16 2.40
C LEU A 40 -1.67 13.62 3.66
N MET A 41 -1.50 14.28 4.81
CA MET A 41 -2.27 13.95 6.01
C MET A 41 -3.75 14.28 5.85
N GLY A 42 -4.09 15.42 5.24
CA GLY A 42 -5.47 15.87 5.03
C GLY A 42 -6.30 14.89 4.19
N ASP A 43 -5.74 14.38 3.09
CA ASP A 43 -6.41 13.40 2.23
C ASP A 43 -6.62 12.06 2.97
N ASN A 44 -5.64 11.62 3.75
CA ASN A 44 -5.75 10.42 4.59
C ASN A 44 -6.78 10.59 5.72
N LEU A 45 -6.83 11.76 6.36
CA LEU A 45 -7.81 12.11 7.39
C LEU A 45 -9.24 12.15 6.82
N ALA A 46 -9.40 12.69 5.61
CA ALA A 46 -10.69 12.71 4.92
C ALA A 46 -11.17 11.30 4.58
N ALA A 47 -10.27 10.44 4.09
CA ALA A 47 -10.56 9.03 3.84
C ALA A 47 -10.92 8.29 5.15
N ALA A 48 -10.16 8.51 6.22
CA ALA A 48 -10.40 7.94 7.54
C ALA A 48 -11.79 8.29 8.10
N SER A 49 -12.20 9.56 7.97
CA SER A 49 -13.50 10.06 8.44
C SER A 49 -14.68 9.42 7.70
N GLN A 50 -14.56 9.18 6.39
CA GLN A 50 -15.60 8.54 5.58
C GLN A 50 -15.80 7.06 5.93
N VAL A 51 -14.74 6.37 6.33
CA VAL A 51 -14.81 4.96 6.73
C VAL A 51 -15.28 4.82 8.18
N ALA A 52 -14.81 5.68 9.09
CA ALA A 52 -15.21 5.65 10.50
C ALA A 52 -16.72 5.92 10.72
N THR A 53 -17.38 6.61 9.79
CA THR A 53 -18.84 6.80 9.81
C THR A 53 -19.63 5.57 9.33
N SER A 54 -18.95 4.55 8.81
CA SER A 54 -19.55 3.26 8.46
C SER A 54 -19.24 2.23 9.55
N ASN A 55 -20.22 1.95 10.43
CA ASN A 55 -20.11 0.97 11.54
C ASN A 55 -19.98 -0.51 11.06
N ARG A 56 -19.42 -0.77 9.87
CA ARG A 56 -19.40 -2.10 9.24
C ARG A 56 -18.01 -2.71 9.06
N TYR A 57 -16.93 -1.97 9.32
CA TYR A 57 -15.56 -2.46 9.11
C TYR A 57 -14.64 -2.08 10.27
N GLU A 58 -14.57 -2.92 11.30
CA GLU A 58 -13.60 -2.78 12.40
C GLU A 58 -12.16 -2.76 11.85
N ASP A 59 -11.83 -3.67 10.93
CA ASP A 59 -10.49 -3.76 10.34
C ASP A 59 -10.11 -2.54 9.49
N GLU A 60 -11.05 -1.92 8.77
CA GLU A 60 -10.78 -0.74 7.91
C GLU A 60 -10.61 0.53 8.77
N SER A 61 -11.34 0.61 9.89
CA SER A 61 -11.11 1.63 10.91
C SER A 61 -9.77 1.44 11.62
N ASP A 62 -9.37 0.20 11.90
CA ASP A 62 -8.06 -0.14 12.45
C ASP A 62 -6.92 0.23 11.47
N PHE A 63 -7.09 -0.02 10.16
CA PHE A 63 -6.15 0.38 9.13
C PHE A 63 -5.92 1.89 9.13
N LEU A 64 -6.99 2.68 9.13
CA LEU A 64 -6.90 4.13 9.06
C LEU A 64 -6.39 4.76 10.37
N ASN A 65 -6.73 4.18 11.52
CA ASN A 65 -6.14 4.54 12.81
C ASN A 65 -4.67 4.13 12.94
N SER A 66 -4.20 3.21 12.10
CA SER A 66 -2.81 2.75 12.04
C SER A 66 -1.92 3.62 11.15
N VAL A 67 -2.50 4.53 10.35
CA VAL A 67 -1.72 5.44 9.52
C VAL A 67 -0.97 6.41 10.43
N GLN A 68 0.33 6.51 10.21
CA GLN A 68 1.24 7.37 10.98
C GLN A 68 2.10 8.16 10.01
N TYR A 69 2.24 9.45 10.30
CA TYR A 69 3.22 10.28 9.62
C TYR A 69 4.54 10.20 10.37
N PHE A 70 5.64 10.18 9.63
CA PHE A 70 6.96 10.23 10.23
C PHE A 70 7.86 11.23 9.51
N THR A 71 8.83 11.73 10.25
CA THR A 71 9.99 12.44 9.73
C THR A 71 11.23 11.79 10.30
N CYS A 72 12.22 11.53 9.48
CA CYS A 72 13.53 11.07 9.91
C CYS A 72 14.62 11.70 9.05
N LYS A 73 15.85 11.49 9.47
CA LYS A 73 17.03 11.74 8.66
C LYS A 73 17.67 10.42 8.28
N ILE A 74 18.23 10.38 7.08
CA ILE A 74 19.10 9.31 6.62
C ILE A 74 20.37 10.02 6.13
N GLY A 75 21.46 9.87 6.88
CA GLY A 75 22.61 10.79 6.79
C GLY A 75 22.18 12.24 7.00
N ASN A 76 22.47 13.10 6.02
CA ASN A 76 22.09 14.51 6.02
C ASN A 76 20.76 14.81 5.30
N LEU A 77 20.04 13.79 4.83
CA LEU A 77 18.82 13.95 4.03
C LEU A 77 17.58 13.85 4.90
N GLU A 78 16.71 14.85 4.85
CA GLU A 78 15.41 14.81 5.52
C GLU A 78 14.40 14.00 4.70
N VAL A 79 13.87 12.94 5.31
CA VAL A 79 12.89 12.04 4.73
C VAL A 79 11.60 12.12 5.54
N ARG A 80 10.49 12.27 4.83
CA ARG A 80 9.14 12.38 5.41
C ARG A 80 8.25 11.36 4.73
N GLY A 81 7.27 10.81 5.42
CA GLY A 81 6.37 9.86 4.79
C GLY A 81 5.16 9.54 5.63
N ILE A 82 4.26 8.78 5.03
CA ILE A 82 3.09 8.24 5.70
C ILE A 82 3.08 6.74 5.44
N PHE A 83 3.13 5.96 6.50
CA PHE A 83 3.02 4.51 6.45
C PHE A 83 1.98 4.03 7.44
N CYS A 84 1.48 2.82 7.21
CA CYS A 84 0.74 2.10 8.24
C CYS A 84 1.74 1.66 9.30
N ARG A 85 1.76 2.42 10.40
CA ARG A 85 2.59 2.28 11.59
C ARG A 85 4.11 2.24 11.36
N ALA A 86 4.77 3.32 11.75
CA ALA A 86 6.23 3.48 11.70
C ALA A 86 6.88 2.82 12.92
N PHE A 87 7.26 1.54 12.80
CA PHE A 87 7.93 0.77 13.87
C PHE A 87 9.44 0.60 13.70
N PHE A 88 10.04 1.27 12.72
CA PHE A 88 11.49 1.40 12.61
C PHE A 88 12.02 2.35 13.69
N ARG A 89 13.31 2.22 14.03
CA ARG A 89 13.96 2.99 15.11
C ARG A 89 15.21 3.70 14.59
N ASN A 90 15.69 4.67 15.38
CA ASN A 90 17.00 5.27 15.14
C ASN A 90 18.08 4.18 15.21
N GLY A 91 18.95 4.13 14.20
CA GLY A 91 20.01 3.13 14.03
C GLY A 91 19.66 1.99 13.08
N ASP A 92 18.39 1.82 12.69
CA ASP A 92 17.99 0.79 11.72
C ASP A 92 18.57 1.12 10.33
N LEU A 93 19.23 0.13 9.70
CA LEU A 93 19.70 0.22 8.32
C LEU A 93 18.53 -0.07 7.36
N VAL A 94 18.23 0.89 6.51
CA VAL A 94 17.05 0.85 5.63
C VAL A 94 17.37 1.33 4.22
N GLU A 95 16.50 0.94 3.29
CA GLU A 95 16.48 1.38 1.90
C GLU A 95 15.11 2.00 1.63
N VAL A 96 15.07 3.30 1.37
CA VAL A 96 13.83 4.07 1.27
C VAL A 96 13.61 4.53 -0.16
N VAL A 97 12.47 4.15 -0.73
CA VAL A 97 12.01 4.62 -2.03
C VAL A 97 11.42 6.02 -1.87
N VAL A 98 12.03 7.00 -2.52
CA VAL A 98 11.72 8.41 -2.33
C VAL A 98 11.50 9.19 -3.62
N GLU A 99 10.75 10.28 -3.50
CA GLU A 99 10.66 11.35 -4.49
C GLU A 99 11.15 12.68 -3.89
N PRO A 100 12.02 13.44 -4.58
CA PRO A 100 12.43 14.75 -4.12
C PRO A 100 11.25 15.72 -4.12
N CYS A 101 11.11 16.48 -3.03
CA CYS A 101 10.13 17.56 -2.88
C CYS A 101 10.78 18.93 -3.17
N GLU A 102 9.95 19.92 -3.51
CA GLU A 102 10.41 21.28 -3.82
C GLU A 102 10.99 22.04 -2.61
N GLU A 103 10.73 21.58 -1.38
CA GLU A 103 11.20 22.18 -0.12
C GLU A 103 12.35 21.39 0.53
N ASP A 104 13.43 21.14 -0.22
CA ASP A 104 14.71 20.53 0.25
C ASP A 104 14.59 19.24 1.08
N GLY A 105 13.62 18.38 0.75
CA GLY A 105 13.43 17.10 1.43
C GLY A 105 12.88 16.02 0.51
N TYR A 106 12.73 14.82 1.06
CA TYR A 106 12.29 13.64 0.32
C TYR A 106 10.99 13.09 0.88
N LEU A 107 10.06 12.71 0.00
CA LEU A 107 8.84 11.99 0.34
C LEU A 107 9.06 10.50 0.14
N ALA A 108 8.90 9.72 1.21
CA ALA A 108 9.00 8.28 1.22
C ALA A 108 7.69 7.62 0.78
N TYR A 109 7.81 6.75 -0.22
CA TYR A 109 6.73 5.93 -0.77
C TYR A 109 6.82 4.47 -0.34
N ALA A 110 8.03 3.98 -0.07
CA ALA A 110 8.25 2.68 0.52
C ALA A 110 9.53 2.67 1.35
N LEU A 111 9.60 1.81 2.36
CA LEU A 111 10.79 1.59 3.16
C LEU A 111 11.01 0.09 3.28
N ARG A 112 12.17 -0.36 2.83
CA ARG A 112 12.62 -1.74 2.91
C ARG A 112 13.66 -1.86 4.02
N ARG A 113 13.46 -2.80 4.93
CA ARG A 113 14.48 -3.20 5.91
C ARG A 113 15.05 -4.56 5.50
N PRO A 114 16.33 -4.63 5.08
CA PRO A 114 16.94 -5.86 4.61
C PRO A 114 17.05 -6.97 5.66
N ILE A 115 17.29 -6.62 6.94
CA ILE A 115 17.63 -7.59 7.99
C ILE A 115 16.48 -8.55 8.36
N ASP A 116 15.23 -8.11 8.25
CA ASP A 116 14.06 -8.88 8.69
C ASP A 116 12.95 -8.96 7.64
N HIS A 117 13.30 -8.61 6.40
CA HIS A 117 12.42 -8.68 5.25
C HIS A 117 11.10 -7.89 5.36
N ARG A 118 11.09 -6.82 6.15
CA ARG A 118 9.94 -5.92 6.27
C ARG A 118 9.92 -4.86 5.18
N LEU A 119 8.73 -4.64 4.64
CA LEU A 119 8.43 -3.61 3.65
C LEU A 119 7.25 -2.78 4.14
N TRP A 120 7.52 -1.49 4.37
CA TRP A 120 6.49 -0.49 4.57
C TRP A 120 6.15 0.13 3.23
N LEU A 121 4.86 0.28 2.97
CA LEU A 121 4.33 0.87 1.74
C LEU A 121 3.45 2.05 2.11
N TYR A 122 3.40 3.01 1.19
CA TYR A 122 2.39 4.05 1.22
C TYR A 122 0.99 3.38 1.25
N PRO A 123 0.07 3.79 2.15
CA PRO A 123 -1.19 3.07 2.43
C PRO A 123 -2.03 2.71 1.21
N TRP A 124 -2.02 3.58 0.18
CA TRP A 124 -2.83 3.39 -1.03
C TRP A 124 -2.10 2.65 -2.16
N ALA A 125 -0.81 2.32 -1.98
CA ALA A 125 0.07 1.76 -3.00
C ALA A 125 0.46 0.30 -2.72
N MET A 126 -0.48 -0.51 -2.20
CA MET A 126 -0.24 -1.92 -1.86
C MET A 126 -0.46 -2.90 -3.03
N LYS A 127 -1.01 -2.43 -4.15
CA LYS A 127 -1.48 -3.30 -5.24
C LYS A 127 -1.19 -2.72 -6.61
N GLY A 128 -0.51 -3.49 -7.46
CA GLY A 128 -0.20 -3.10 -8.83
C GLY A 128 -1.44 -3.00 -9.72
N SER A 129 -1.32 -2.31 -10.85
CA SER A 129 -2.45 -1.97 -11.72
C SER A 129 -3.13 -3.18 -12.40
N LYS A 130 -2.36 -4.20 -12.81
CA LYS A 130 -2.92 -5.46 -13.33
C LYS A 130 -3.55 -6.29 -12.21
N ALA A 131 -2.92 -6.37 -11.03
CA ALA A 131 -3.48 -7.07 -9.88
C ALA A 131 -4.84 -6.49 -9.48
N ASN A 132 -4.92 -5.17 -9.36
CA ASN A 132 -6.16 -4.45 -9.08
C ASN A 132 -7.23 -4.71 -10.15
N SER A 133 -6.86 -4.64 -11.44
CA SER A 133 -7.81 -4.88 -12.54
C SER A 133 -8.33 -6.33 -12.53
N LYS A 134 -7.48 -7.30 -12.20
CA LYS A 134 -7.85 -8.72 -12.11
C LYS A 134 -8.80 -8.98 -10.95
N ASP A 135 -8.58 -8.34 -9.81
CA ASP A 135 -9.45 -8.47 -8.65
C ASP A 135 -10.78 -7.74 -8.81
N ALA A 136 -10.77 -6.56 -9.43
CA ALA A 136 -11.98 -5.86 -9.87
C ALA A 136 -12.84 -6.78 -10.75
N LEU A 137 -12.24 -7.40 -11.76
CA LEU A 137 -12.89 -8.32 -12.68
C LEU A 137 -13.50 -9.53 -11.95
N LYS A 138 -12.73 -10.16 -11.04
CA LYS A 138 -13.21 -11.31 -10.26
C LYS A 138 -14.31 -10.95 -9.28
N SER A 139 -14.21 -9.82 -8.60
CA SER A 139 -15.16 -9.42 -7.55
C SER A 139 -16.48 -8.96 -8.18
N VAL A 140 -16.42 -7.96 -9.06
CA VAL A 140 -17.59 -7.43 -9.78
C VAL A 140 -18.22 -8.51 -10.66
N GLY A 141 -17.39 -9.28 -11.36
CA GLY A 141 -17.85 -10.39 -12.20
C GLY A 141 -18.61 -11.45 -11.42
N ARG A 142 -18.09 -11.92 -10.28
CA ARG A 142 -18.80 -12.92 -9.44
C ARG A 142 -20.14 -12.40 -8.92
N PHE A 143 -20.17 -11.16 -8.44
CA PHE A 143 -21.39 -10.56 -7.89
C PHE A 143 -22.48 -10.43 -8.98
N ILE A 144 -22.12 -9.84 -10.12
CA ILE A 144 -23.07 -9.60 -11.21
C ILE A 144 -23.50 -10.92 -11.86
N LEU A 145 -22.58 -11.86 -12.06
CA LEU A 145 -22.91 -13.18 -12.61
C LEU A 145 -23.90 -13.93 -11.70
N SER A 146 -23.70 -13.89 -10.39
CA SER A 146 -24.61 -14.53 -9.43
C SER A 146 -26.04 -13.98 -9.54
N ILE A 147 -26.18 -12.64 -9.55
CA ILE A 147 -27.49 -11.98 -9.68
C ILE A 147 -28.10 -12.26 -11.06
N TYR A 148 -27.29 -12.22 -12.12
CA TYR A 148 -27.73 -12.50 -13.48
C TYR A 148 -28.28 -13.92 -13.62
N LEU A 149 -27.60 -14.93 -13.07
CA LEU A 149 -28.07 -16.31 -13.12
C LEU A 149 -29.39 -16.50 -12.36
N CYS A 150 -29.53 -15.89 -11.18
CA CYS A 150 -30.80 -15.89 -10.45
C CYS A 150 -31.95 -15.26 -11.26
N ASN A 151 -31.67 -14.13 -11.92
CA ASN A 151 -32.63 -13.44 -12.77
C ASN A 151 -32.99 -14.28 -14.01
N LEU A 152 -32.00 -14.94 -14.62
CA LEU A 152 -32.20 -15.82 -15.76
C LEU A 152 -33.14 -16.99 -15.41
N ILE A 153 -32.93 -17.64 -14.27
CA ILE A 153 -33.81 -18.72 -13.79
C ILE A 153 -35.24 -18.19 -13.59
N PHE A 154 -35.38 -16.98 -13.04
CA PHE A 154 -36.68 -16.35 -12.84
C PHE A 154 -37.39 -16.04 -14.17
N ILE A 155 -36.67 -15.54 -15.17
CA ILE A 155 -37.19 -15.30 -16.52
C ILE A 155 -37.68 -16.62 -17.12
N ILE A 156 -36.85 -17.67 -17.10
CA ILE A 156 -37.21 -19.01 -17.62
C ILE A 156 -38.48 -19.54 -16.95
N ALA A 157 -38.63 -19.35 -15.64
CA ALA A 157 -39.80 -19.83 -14.89
C ALA A 157 -41.10 -19.08 -15.22
N LEU A 158 -41.02 -17.78 -15.57
CA LEU A 158 -42.18 -16.93 -15.83
C LEU A 158 -42.61 -16.91 -17.30
N THR A 159 -41.67 -16.95 -18.24
CA THR A 159 -41.98 -16.88 -19.66
C THR A 159 -42.33 -18.26 -20.21
N ARG A 160 -43.55 -18.42 -20.72
CA ARG A 160 -44.00 -19.61 -21.46
C ARG A 160 -43.89 -19.45 -22.97
N ASP A 161 -43.77 -18.21 -23.45
CA ASP A 161 -43.62 -17.87 -24.86
C ASP A 161 -42.15 -17.60 -25.21
N LEU A 162 -41.72 -18.13 -26.35
CA LEU A 162 -40.32 -18.03 -26.80
C LEU A 162 -39.95 -16.60 -27.20
N GLY A 163 -40.87 -15.84 -27.81
CA GLY A 163 -40.62 -14.45 -28.19
C GLY A 163 -40.43 -13.55 -26.96
N ALA A 164 -41.30 -13.71 -25.96
CA ALA A 164 -41.19 -13.01 -24.68
C ALA A 164 -39.90 -13.37 -23.94
N PHE A 165 -39.49 -14.64 -23.97
CA PHE A 165 -38.22 -15.09 -23.40
C PHE A 165 -37.02 -14.40 -24.06
N ILE A 166 -36.95 -14.42 -25.41
CA ILE A 166 -35.85 -13.80 -26.16
C ILE A 166 -35.78 -12.30 -25.87
N ALA A 167 -36.93 -11.60 -25.87
CA ALA A 167 -36.96 -10.17 -25.57
C ALA A 167 -36.47 -9.87 -24.15
N ALA A 168 -36.96 -10.60 -23.14
CA ALA A 168 -36.55 -10.43 -21.74
C ALA A 168 -35.07 -10.75 -21.55
N PHE A 169 -34.56 -11.81 -22.18
CA PHE A 169 -33.15 -12.20 -22.15
C PHE A 169 -32.25 -11.11 -22.74
N CYS A 170 -32.59 -10.55 -23.90
CA CYS A 170 -31.82 -9.47 -24.52
C CYS A 170 -31.78 -8.21 -23.65
N ILE A 171 -32.92 -7.80 -23.08
CA ILE A 171 -33.02 -6.63 -22.21
C ILE A 171 -32.21 -6.84 -20.94
N ALA A 172 -32.39 -7.98 -20.25
CA ALA A 172 -31.65 -8.30 -19.03
C ALA A 172 -30.14 -8.32 -19.30
N THR A 173 -29.70 -9.03 -20.33
CA THR A 173 -28.27 -9.12 -20.69
C THR A 173 -27.66 -7.75 -20.97
N THR A 174 -28.38 -6.86 -21.67
CA THR A 174 -27.92 -5.49 -21.92
C THR A 174 -27.77 -4.69 -20.62
N ILE A 175 -28.75 -4.77 -19.73
CA ILE A 175 -28.75 -4.06 -18.44
C ILE A 175 -27.61 -4.55 -17.53
N TYR A 176 -27.46 -5.87 -17.38
CA TYR A 176 -26.40 -6.44 -16.54
C TYR A 176 -25.00 -6.18 -17.10
N THR A 177 -24.85 -6.15 -18.42
CA THR A 177 -23.59 -5.75 -19.06
C THR A 177 -23.25 -4.28 -18.75
N LEU A 178 -24.23 -3.39 -18.80
CA LEU A 178 -24.05 -1.99 -18.42
C LEU A 178 -23.64 -1.84 -16.96
N PHE A 179 -24.33 -2.52 -16.04
CA PHE A 179 -23.97 -2.52 -14.61
C PHE A 179 -22.57 -3.10 -14.37
N PHE A 180 -22.16 -4.10 -15.16
CA PHE A 180 -20.81 -4.65 -15.10
C PHE A 180 -19.75 -3.62 -15.45
N PHE A 181 -19.94 -2.87 -16.55
CA PHE A 181 -19.00 -1.81 -16.90
C PHE A 181 -18.96 -0.70 -15.84
N ILE A 182 -20.11 -0.25 -15.34
CA ILE A 182 -20.18 0.77 -14.28
C ILE A 182 -19.46 0.29 -13.02
N GLY A 183 -19.74 -0.94 -12.57
CA GLY A 183 -19.09 -1.54 -11.40
C GLY A 183 -17.58 -1.71 -11.60
N TYR A 184 -17.15 -2.19 -12.77
CA TYR A 184 -15.74 -2.38 -13.09
C TYR A 184 -14.95 -1.07 -13.13
N PHE A 185 -15.45 -0.05 -13.82
CA PHE A 185 -14.79 1.26 -13.88
C PHE A 185 -14.87 2.00 -12.54
N GLY A 186 -15.98 1.87 -11.81
CA GLY A 186 -16.13 2.41 -10.45
C GLY A 186 -15.10 1.81 -9.49
N TYR A 187 -14.97 0.47 -9.49
CA TYR A 187 -13.98 -0.24 -8.68
C TYR A 187 -12.55 0.20 -9.05
N LYS A 188 -12.21 0.24 -10.35
CA LYS A 188 -10.88 0.65 -10.80
C LYS A 188 -10.54 2.09 -10.40
N LYS A 189 -11.52 2.99 -10.40
CA LYS A 189 -11.31 4.39 -10.00
C LYS A 189 -11.17 4.56 -8.48
N LEU A 190 -12.00 3.86 -7.70
CA LEU A 190 -12.02 4.00 -6.24
C LEU A 190 -10.86 3.26 -5.58
N LEU A 191 -10.59 2.02 -5.99
CA LEU A 191 -9.61 1.14 -5.35
C LEU A 191 -8.29 1.07 -6.11
N GLY A 192 -8.22 1.62 -7.33
CA GLY A 192 -6.99 1.70 -8.12
C GLY A 192 -6.24 3.02 -8.00
N GLY A 193 -6.65 3.91 -7.09
CA GLY A 193 -6.10 5.27 -6.97
C GLY A 193 -4.59 5.31 -6.81
N GLY A 194 -4.03 4.41 -5.99
CA GLY A 194 -2.57 4.30 -5.76
C GLY A 194 -1.87 3.19 -6.56
N SER A 195 -2.55 2.58 -7.55
CA SER A 195 -1.99 1.43 -8.27
C SER A 195 -0.84 1.79 -9.21
N LYS A 196 -0.81 3.02 -9.72
CA LYS A 196 0.31 3.50 -10.56
C LYS A 196 1.55 3.80 -9.72
N GLU A 197 1.32 4.34 -8.54
CA GLU A 197 2.33 4.60 -7.53
C GLU A 197 2.92 3.27 -7.05
N ALA A 198 2.07 2.25 -6.84
CA ALA A 198 2.50 0.89 -6.53
C ALA A 198 3.37 0.29 -7.64
N ASP A 199 2.95 0.40 -8.91
CA ASP A 199 3.74 -0.07 -10.06
C ASP A 199 5.14 0.57 -10.07
N LYS A 200 5.21 1.89 -9.84
CA LYS A 200 6.47 2.64 -9.80
C LYS A 200 7.33 2.25 -8.59
N ILE A 201 6.75 2.05 -7.41
CA ILE A 201 7.44 1.56 -6.21
C ILE A 201 8.05 0.18 -6.48
N PHE A 202 7.24 -0.78 -6.96
CA PHE A 202 7.70 -2.15 -7.19
C PHE A 202 8.75 -2.21 -8.32
N ALA A 203 8.61 -1.39 -9.36
CA ALA A 203 9.62 -1.26 -10.39
C ALA A 203 10.95 -0.71 -9.83
N THR A 204 10.89 0.31 -8.96
CA THR A 204 12.08 0.86 -8.29
C THR A 204 12.72 -0.15 -7.34
N LEU A 205 11.94 -1.00 -6.68
CA LEU A 205 12.43 -2.08 -5.83
C LEU A 205 12.96 -3.30 -6.62
N GLY A 206 12.86 -3.31 -7.96
CA GLY A 206 13.39 -4.37 -8.82
C GLY A 206 12.47 -5.57 -9.03
N TYR A 207 11.17 -5.46 -8.75
CA TYR A 207 10.23 -6.55 -9.04
C TYR A 207 10.11 -6.78 -10.55
N PRO A 208 10.13 -8.04 -11.03
CA PRO A 208 10.15 -8.34 -12.46
C PRO A 208 8.82 -8.04 -13.18
N ASP A 209 7.68 -8.13 -12.49
CA ASP A 209 6.36 -7.77 -13.03
C ASP A 209 5.57 -6.92 -12.01
N PRO A 210 5.93 -5.63 -11.85
CA PRO A 210 5.43 -4.77 -10.78
C PRO A 210 3.91 -4.59 -10.82
N GLU A 211 3.32 -4.62 -12.02
CA GLU A 211 1.88 -4.43 -12.21
C GLU A 211 1.04 -5.59 -11.64
N THR A 212 1.64 -6.78 -11.48
CA THR A 212 0.96 -7.98 -10.98
C THR A 212 1.14 -8.22 -9.49
N VAL A 213 2.00 -7.43 -8.83
CA VAL A 213 2.27 -7.55 -7.40
C VAL A 213 1.03 -7.15 -6.59
N ASP A 214 0.73 -7.95 -5.57
CA ASP A 214 -0.44 -7.79 -4.70
C ASP A 214 -0.04 -8.02 -3.24
N MET A 215 0.53 -6.99 -2.61
CA MET A 215 1.04 -7.08 -1.24
C MET A 215 -0.07 -7.21 -0.21
N GLU A 216 -1.25 -6.70 -0.52
CA GLU A 216 -2.46 -6.90 0.28
C GLU A 216 -2.81 -8.39 0.38
N LYS A 217 -2.83 -9.09 -0.76
CA LYS A 217 -3.10 -10.53 -0.78
C LYS A 217 -2.05 -11.34 -0.03
N GLU A 218 -0.77 -10.98 -0.18
CA GLU A 218 0.32 -11.64 0.55
C GLU A 218 0.21 -11.41 2.05
N PHE A 219 -0.10 -10.17 2.46
CA PHE A 219 -0.36 -9.82 3.85
C PHE A 219 -1.49 -10.69 4.44
N PHE A 220 -2.64 -10.78 3.77
CA PHE A 220 -3.76 -11.61 4.22
C PHE A 220 -3.41 -13.11 4.28
N GLU A 221 -2.62 -13.61 3.33
CA GLU A 221 -2.19 -15.01 3.34
C GLU A 221 -1.26 -15.36 4.51
N VAL A 222 -0.37 -14.45 4.90
CA VAL A 222 0.57 -14.68 6.00
C VAL A 222 -0.12 -14.50 7.35
N PHE A 223 -0.83 -13.38 7.55
CA PHE A 223 -1.36 -13.00 8.86
C PHE A 223 -2.72 -13.59 9.20
N ILE A 224 -3.65 -13.68 8.23
CA ILE A 224 -5.02 -14.17 8.51
C ILE A 224 -5.09 -15.69 8.36
N ASN A 225 -4.40 -16.26 7.38
CA ASN A 225 -4.44 -17.72 7.15
C ASN A 225 -3.39 -18.50 7.95
N ASN A 226 -2.61 -17.81 8.80
CA ASN A 226 -1.67 -18.41 9.73
C ASN A 226 -0.69 -19.38 9.03
N LYS A 227 -0.26 -19.03 7.81
CA LYS A 227 0.78 -19.78 7.12
C LYS A 227 2.04 -19.68 7.97
N SER A 228 2.44 -20.83 8.51
CA SER A 228 3.55 -20.98 9.44
C SER A 228 4.80 -20.26 8.94
N THR A 229 5.49 -19.59 9.86
CA THR A 229 6.87 -19.06 9.76
C THR A 229 7.92 -20.11 9.32
N SER A 230 7.50 -21.35 9.07
CA SER A 230 8.28 -22.47 8.54
C SER A 230 8.12 -22.70 7.03
N ASP A 231 7.44 -21.81 6.30
CA ASP A 231 7.36 -21.86 4.83
C ASP A 231 8.76 -21.51 4.25
N PRO A 232 9.42 -22.40 3.48
CA PRO A 232 10.80 -22.20 3.02
C PRO A 232 10.99 -20.95 2.14
N ASP A 233 9.91 -20.41 1.60
CA ASP A 233 9.91 -19.19 0.79
C ASP A 233 9.82 -17.89 1.63
N PHE A 234 9.65 -18.02 2.95
CA PHE A 234 9.65 -16.92 3.92
C PHE A 234 10.83 -17.09 4.88
N TYR A 235 12.03 -16.69 4.45
CA TYR A 235 13.17 -16.74 5.35
C TYR A 235 13.07 -15.61 6.38
N PHE A 236 12.71 -15.95 7.61
CA PHE A 236 12.89 -15.07 8.75
C PHE A 236 14.21 -15.44 9.42
N ASP A 237 15.17 -14.52 9.53
CA ASP A 237 16.25 -14.71 10.49
C ASP A 237 15.71 -14.47 11.90
N THR A 238 15.09 -15.53 12.44
CA THR A 238 14.48 -15.56 13.77
C THR A 238 15.47 -15.35 14.92
N THR A 239 16.77 -15.27 14.62
CA THR A 239 17.83 -15.12 15.62
C THR A 239 18.29 -13.68 15.85
N THR A 240 17.84 -12.73 15.02
CA THR A 240 18.19 -11.32 15.18
C THR A 240 17.44 -10.68 16.36
N GLU A 241 18.13 -9.84 17.14
CA GLU A 241 17.52 -9.08 18.23
C GLU A 241 16.39 -8.17 17.73
N GLU A 242 16.43 -7.77 16.46
CA GLU A 242 15.41 -6.99 15.76
C GLU A 242 14.12 -7.78 15.53
N TYR A 243 14.22 -9.08 15.21
CA TYR A 243 13.07 -9.96 14.99
C TYR A 243 12.45 -10.45 16.31
N LEU A 244 13.27 -10.67 17.33
CA LEU A 244 12.83 -11.11 18.66
C LEU A 244 12.14 -10.01 19.49
N ARG A 245 12.08 -8.77 18.98
CA ARG A 245 11.37 -7.67 19.64
C ARG A 245 9.86 -7.90 19.56
N GLU A 246 9.18 -7.69 20.69
CA GLU A 246 7.72 -7.68 20.72
C GLU A 246 7.18 -6.60 19.79
N ASP A 247 6.39 -7.05 18.82
CA ASP A 247 5.67 -6.24 17.88
C ASP A 247 4.58 -5.44 18.64
N PRO A 248 4.59 -4.09 18.61
CA PRO A 248 3.62 -3.27 19.33
C PRO A 248 2.18 -3.49 18.85
N ASP A 249 1.22 -3.48 19.78
CA ASP A 249 -0.20 -3.84 19.57
C ASP A 249 -0.83 -3.27 18.30
N GLY A 250 -0.96 -4.10 17.24
CA GLY A 250 -1.61 -3.78 15.96
C GLY A 250 -0.68 -3.73 14.72
N VAL A 251 0.36 -4.57 14.68
CA VAL A 251 1.27 -4.81 13.53
C VAL A 251 0.59 -5.35 12.26
N LYS A 252 -0.75 -5.41 12.25
CA LYS A 252 -1.59 -5.93 11.16
C LYS A 252 -1.46 -5.21 9.81
N TRP A 253 -0.51 -4.30 9.59
CA TRP A 253 -0.45 -3.49 8.36
C TRP A 253 0.96 -3.28 7.81
N VAL A 254 1.96 -4.00 8.33
CA VAL A 254 3.31 -4.04 7.76
C VAL A 254 3.44 -5.27 6.87
N THR A 255 3.91 -5.08 5.63
CA THR A 255 4.06 -6.16 4.66
C THR A 255 5.44 -6.80 4.75
N PHE A 256 5.55 -8.04 4.28
CA PHE A 256 6.80 -8.77 4.18
C PHE A 256 7.06 -9.04 2.70
N TYR A 257 8.31 -8.97 2.29
CA TYR A 257 8.70 -9.41 0.96
C TYR A 257 9.41 -10.76 1.07
N ARG A 258 9.15 -11.66 0.12
CA ARG A 258 9.64 -13.05 0.15
C ARG A 258 11.12 -13.16 -0.19
N GLU A 259 11.53 -12.45 -1.23
CA GLU A 259 12.91 -12.38 -1.70
C GLU A 259 13.22 -10.91 -2.00
N ALA A 260 14.35 -10.39 -1.50
CA ALA A 260 14.76 -9.01 -1.75
C ALA A 260 15.21 -8.92 -3.22
N PRO A 261 14.44 -8.29 -4.13
CA PRO A 261 14.93 -8.15 -5.49
C PRO A 261 16.17 -7.23 -5.45
N PRO A 262 17.20 -7.52 -6.25
CA PRO A 262 18.32 -6.62 -6.40
C PRO A 262 17.81 -5.29 -6.97
N ILE A 263 18.29 -4.18 -6.40
CA ILE A 263 17.96 -2.86 -6.93
C ILE A 263 18.55 -2.77 -8.34
N PRO A 264 17.75 -2.42 -9.37
CA PRO A 264 18.26 -2.34 -10.73
C PRO A 264 19.28 -1.21 -10.90
N ASP A 265 20.30 -1.43 -11.72
CA ASP A 265 21.40 -0.47 -11.96
C ASP A 265 20.94 0.89 -12.53
N TYR A 266 19.75 0.96 -13.12
CA TYR A 266 19.18 2.19 -13.68
C TYR A 266 18.47 3.06 -12.62
N ILE A 267 18.33 2.59 -11.39
CA ILE A 267 17.74 3.35 -10.28
C ILE A 267 18.82 4.20 -9.63
N THR A 268 18.53 5.49 -9.43
CA THR A 268 19.40 6.37 -8.64
C THR A 268 19.39 5.92 -7.19
N VAL A 269 20.53 5.44 -6.69
CA VAL A 269 20.76 5.10 -5.29
C VAL A 269 21.66 6.14 -4.65
N ILE A 270 21.19 6.75 -3.56
CA ILE A 270 21.96 7.67 -2.72
C ILE A 270 22.38 6.88 -1.48
N ASP A 271 23.67 6.56 -1.37
CA ASP A 271 24.23 5.84 -0.23
C ASP A 271 24.84 6.84 0.76
N THR A 272 24.23 6.98 1.93
CA THR A 272 24.67 7.95 2.93
C THR A 272 25.81 7.42 3.81
N GLU A 273 26.08 6.12 3.84
CA GLU A 273 27.21 5.55 4.61
C GLU A 273 28.56 5.77 3.89
N LEU A 274 28.54 5.96 2.57
CA LEU A 274 29.73 6.30 1.80
C LEU A 274 30.17 7.77 1.98
N ASP A 275 29.22 8.68 2.21
CA ASP A 275 29.51 10.11 2.39
C ASP A 275 30.11 10.43 3.78
N ASP A 276 29.65 9.74 4.84
CA ASP A 276 30.17 9.93 6.21
C ASP A 276 31.67 9.55 6.33
N ASN A 277 32.15 8.60 5.51
CA ASN A 277 33.55 8.17 5.50
C ASN A 277 34.50 9.15 4.80
N LEU A 278 33.99 10.13 4.05
CA LEU A 278 34.80 11.15 3.38
C LEU A 278 35.08 12.36 4.28
N GLU A 279 34.26 12.61 5.30
CA GLU A 279 34.52 13.67 6.28
C GLU A 279 35.60 13.27 7.31
N ASP A 280 35.68 11.99 7.70
CA ASP A 280 36.66 11.51 8.68
C ASP A 280 38.10 11.40 8.13
N ASN A 281 38.26 11.42 6.80
CA ASN A 281 39.57 11.44 6.13
C ASN A 281 40.11 12.85 5.86
N ARG A 282 39.50 13.90 6.43
CA ARG A 282 39.93 15.30 6.30
C ARG A 282 40.49 15.92 7.58
N ILE A 283 40.91 15.11 8.56
CA ILE A 283 41.63 15.56 9.76
C ILE A 283 43.12 15.24 9.66
#